data_AF-A0A8T0VKD1-F1
#
_entry.id   AF-A0A8T0VKD1-F1
#
_cell.length_a   1.000
_cell.length_b   1.000
_cell.length_c   1.000
_cell.angle_alpha   90.00
_cell.angle_beta   90.00
_cell.angle_gamma   90.00
#
_symmetry.space_group_name_H-M   'P 1'
#
loop_
_entity.id
_entity.type
_entity.pdbx_description
1 polymer ?
#
loop_
_entity_poly.entity_id
_entity_poly.type
_entity_poly.pdbx_seq_one_letter_code
_entity_poly.pdbx_strand_id
1 'polypeptide(L)'
;MASGASSSPPLSVLSLAAVVVLLLAARGGARPPHSLRGVRPLAFDEGYAQIFGSSNLALLRDGRRVHLALDESTGAGFASQDLFLHGFFSAAIKLPADYAAGVVVAFYLSNGDVYEKTHDELDFEFLGNVRGREWRVQTNVYGNGSTHACREERYDLPFDPTDDFHHYSILWTSQRIIFYVDETPIREVVRTAAMGAAFPSKPMSLYATIWDGSTWANASASH
;
A
#
# COMPACT_ATOMS: atom_id res chain seq x y z
N MET A 1 44.50 -22.72 -11.49
CA MET A 1 43.35 -22.52 -12.39
C MET A 1 42.39 -23.67 -12.20
N ALA A 2 41.17 -23.39 -11.74
CA ALA A 2 39.91 -24.03 -12.11
C ALA A 2 38.86 -23.51 -11.13
N SER A 3 38.10 -22.54 -11.61
CA SER A 3 37.00 -21.86 -10.97
C SER A 3 35.84 -22.82 -10.68
N GLY A 4 35.39 -22.86 -9.43
CA GLY A 4 34.06 -23.36 -9.10
C GLY A 4 33.01 -22.42 -9.69
N ALA A 5 32.33 -22.88 -10.73
CA ALA A 5 31.19 -22.18 -11.29
C ALA A 5 30.05 -22.18 -10.26
N SER A 6 29.79 -21.01 -9.69
CA SER A 6 28.50 -20.69 -9.08
C SER A 6 27.44 -20.82 -10.16
N SER A 7 26.61 -21.85 -10.09
CA SER A 7 25.43 -22.00 -10.94
C SER A 7 24.43 -20.90 -10.58
N SER A 8 24.35 -19.86 -11.41
CA SER A 8 23.21 -18.95 -11.44
C SER A 8 21.93 -19.76 -11.68
N PRO A 9 20.81 -19.50 -10.99
CA PRO A 9 19.56 -20.15 -11.33
C PRO A 9 19.14 -19.72 -12.75
N PRO A 10 18.43 -20.59 -13.50
CA PRO A 10 18.09 -20.33 -14.88
C PRO A 10 17.09 -19.16 -15.01
N LEU A 11 17.23 -18.43 -16.11
CA LEU A 11 16.28 -17.46 -16.65
C LEU A 11 14.95 -18.16 -16.97
N SER A 12 14.00 -18.17 -16.04
CA SER A 12 12.54 -18.27 -16.26
C SER A 12 11.84 -18.57 -14.93
N VAL A 13 11.69 -17.55 -14.08
CA VAL A 13 10.66 -17.61 -13.05
C VAL A 13 9.80 -16.38 -13.29
N LEU A 14 8.77 -16.55 -14.13
CA LEU A 14 7.61 -15.66 -14.11
C LEU A 14 7.08 -15.71 -12.66
N SER A 15 7.56 -14.78 -11.84
CA SER A 15 7.20 -14.70 -10.44
C SER A 15 5.90 -13.91 -10.40
N LEU A 16 4.79 -14.60 -10.62
CA LEU A 16 3.46 -14.00 -10.56
C LEU A 16 3.08 -13.76 -9.10
N ALA A 17 3.30 -12.55 -8.59
CA ALA A 17 2.83 -12.16 -7.26
C ALA A 17 1.41 -11.60 -7.39
N ALA A 18 0.48 -12.12 -6.58
CA ALA A 18 -0.96 -11.90 -6.69
C ALA A 18 -1.51 -11.23 -5.43
N VAL A 19 -2.08 -10.03 -5.53
CA VAL A 19 -2.79 -9.36 -4.43
C VAL A 19 -4.24 -9.15 -4.78
N VAL A 20 -5.16 -9.47 -3.87
CA VAL A 20 -6.57 -9.11 -4.02
C VAL A 20 -6.92 -7.97 -3.08
N VAL A 21 -7.54 -6.91 -3.62
CA VAL A 21 -7.93 -5.70 -2.86
C VAL A 21 -9.45 -5.49 -2.93
N LEU A 22 -10.09 -5.25 -1.78
CA LEU A 22 -11.48 -4.78 -1.66
C LEU A 22 -11.52 -3.40 -1.00
N LEU A 23 -12.08 -2.38 -1.66
CA LEU A 23 -11.96 -0.99 -1.20
C LEU A 23 -13.24 -0.42 -0.58
N LEU A 24 -13.06 0.30 0.53
CA LEU A 24 -14.08 1.00 1.27
C LEU A 24 -13.63 2.46 1.45
N ALA A 25 -14.34 3.39 0.82
CA ALA A 25 -14.16 4.82 1.07
C ALA A 25 -15.47 5.40 1.60
N ALA A 26 -15.45 5.92 2.82
CA ALA A 26 -16.60 6.60 3.40
C ALA A 26 -16.46 8.12 3.22
N ARG A 27 -17.36 8.72 2.43
CA ARG A 27 -17.51 10.18 2.36
C ARG A 27 -18.36 10.67 3.54
N GLY A 28 -17.72 11.23 4.56
CA GLY A 28 -18.40 11.96 5.63
C GLY A 28 -17.97 11.58 7.05
N GLY A 29 -17.53 12.59 7.82
CA GLY A 29 -17.30 12.51 9.27
C GLY A 29 -15.95 11.94 9.71
N ALA A 30 -15.19 12.73 10.47
CA ALA A 30 -13.87 12.44 11.03
C ALA A 30 -13.85 11.40 12.17
N ARG A 31 -14.71 10.38 12.11
CA ARG A 31 -14.73 9.27 13.08
C ARG A 31 -14.57 7.95 12.34
N PRO A 32 -13.65 7.07 12.79
CA PRO A 32 -13.64 5.72 12.28
C PRO A 32 -15.00 5.09 12.58
N PRO A 33 -15.60 4.34 11.63
CA PRO A 33 -16.80 3.59 11.95
C PRO A 33 -16.48 2.63 13.11
N HIS A 34 -17.40 2.50 14.07
CA HIS A 34 -17.22 1.60 15.23
C HIS A 34 -17.04 0.13 14.81
N SER A 35 -17.41 -0.20 13.57
CA SER A 35 -17.07 -1.42 12.86
C SER A 35 -17.20 -1.18 11.36
N LEU A 36 -16.39 -1.85 10.54
CA LEU A 36 -16.58 -1.87 9.08
C LEU A 36 -17.84 -2.65 8.66
N ARG A 37 -18.53 -3.29 9.60
CA ARG A 37 -19.83 -3.96 9.38
C ARG A 37 -20.86 -2.99 8.79
N GLY A 38 -21.26 -3.25 7.56
CA GLY A 38 -22.30 -2.50 6.85
C GLY A 38 -21.79 -1.40 5.92
N VAL A 39 -20.48 -1.11 5.91
CA VAL A 39 -19.89 -0.25 4.87
C VAL A 39 -19.84 -1.05 3.58
N ARG A 40 -20.51 -0.56 2.53
CA ARG A 40 -20.55 -1.23 1.23
C ARG A 40 -19.30 -0.86 0.44
N PRO A 41 -18.51 -1.84 -0.04
CA PRO A 41 -17.36 -1.54 -0.89
C PRO A 41 -17.83 -0.90 -2.20
N LEU A 42 -17.10 0.12 -2.64
CA LEU A 42 -17.33 0.76 -3.94
C LEU A 42 -17.09 -0.26 -5.05
N ALA A 43 -17.90 -0.20 -6.11
CA ALA A 43 -17.52 -0.91 -7.33
C ALA A 43 -16.26 -0.23 -7.93
N PHE A 44 -15.40 -1.03 -8.55
CA PHE A 44 -14.13 -0.55 -9.06
C PHE A 44 -14.33 0.54 -10.11
N ASP A 45 -15.27 0.35 -11.02
CA ASP A 45 -15.64 1.28 -12.09
C ASP A 45 -16.32 2.57 -11.59
N GLU A 46 -16.95 2.52 -10.41
CA GLU A 46 -17.55 3.70 -9.77
C GLU A 46 -16.51 4.62 -9.13
N GLY A 47 -15.44 4.07 -8.54
CA GLY A 47 -14.53 4.80 -7.67
C GLY A 47 -13.08 4.90 -8.14
N TYR A 48 -12.65 4.01 -9.04
CA TYR A 48 -11.24 3.77 -9.35
C TYR A 48 -10.99 3.65 -10.85
N ALA A 49 -9.74 3.85 -11.24
CA ALA A 49 -9.26 3.66 -12.60
C ALA A 49 -7.88 3.00 -12.59
N GLN A 50 -7.65 2.07 -13.50
CA GLN A 50 -6.32 1.50 -13.71
C GLN A 50 -5.37 2.58 -14.21
N ILE A 51 -4.19 2.68 -13.58
CA ILE A 51 -3.15 3.66 -13.96
C ILE A 51 -2.00 3.02 -14.74
N PHE A 52 -1.71 1.72 -14.52
CA PHE A 52 -0.76 0.94 -15.32
C PHE A 52 -1.00 -0.57 -15.15
N GLY A 53 -0.20 -1.37 -15.86
CA GLY A 53 -0.12 -2.82 -15.65
C GLY A 53 -0.81 -3.69 -16.69
N SER A 54 -1.44 -3.12 -17.73
CA SER A 54 -2.04 -3.90 -18.83
C SER A 54 -2.95 -5.03 -18.31
N SER A 55 -2.63 -6.30 -18.60
CA SER A 55 -3.35 -7.50 -18.14
C SER A 55 -3.09 -7.88 -16.68
N ASN A 56 -2.13 -7.24 -16.01
CA ASN A 56 -1.75 -7.53 -14.62
C ASN A 56 -2.69 -6.87 -13.61
N LEU A 57 -3.73 -6.17 -14.07
CA LEU A 57 -4.90 -5.82 -13.27
C LEU A 57 -6.12 -6.59 -13.81
N ALA A 58 -6.72 -7.42 -12.97
CA ALA A 58 -7.93 -8.15 -13.30
C ALA A 58 -9.06 -7.87 -12.29
N LEU A 59 -10.17 -7.32 -12.78
CA LEU A 59 -11.38 -7.15 -11.98
C LEU A 59 -12.10 -8.50 -11.82
N LEU A 60 -12.41 -8.87 -10.58
CA LEU A 60 -13.15 -10.10 -10.29
C LEU A 60 -14.65 -9.91 -10.53
N ARG A 61 -15.38 -11.01 -10.67
CA ARG A 61 -16.79 -11.03 -11.14
C ARG A 61 -17.78 -10.18 -10.34
N ASP A 62 -17.45 -9.84 -9.09
CA ASP A 62 -18.30 -8.99 -8.26
C ASP A 62 -18.11 -7.49 -8.49
N GLY A 63 -17.17 -7.11 -9.35
CA GLY A 63 -16.84 -5.72 -9.68
C GLY A 63 -16.23 -4.94 -8.52
N ARG A 64 -15.88 -5.58 -7.40
CA ARG A 64 -15.41 -4.92 -6.17
C ARG A 64 -14.05 -5.39 -5.71
N ARG A 65 -13.64 -6.59 -6.13
CA ARG A 65 -12.31 -7.11 -5.85
C ARG A 65 -11.43 -7.01 -7.09
N VAL A 66 -10.22 -6.51 -6.89
CA VAL A 66 -9.22 -6.40 -7.95
C VAL A 66 -8.07 -7.33 -7.64
N HIS A 67 -7.61 -8.09 -8.63
CA HIS A 67 -6.38 -8.85 -8.57
C HIS A 67 -5.26 -8.05 -9.24
N LEU A 68 -4.24 -7.68 -8.47
CA LEU A 68 -3.02 -7.04 -8.96
C LEU A 68 -1.92 -8.08 -9.06
N ALA A 69 -1.24 -8.06 -10.20
CA ALA A 69 -0.14 -8.95 -10.51
C ALA A 69 1.17 -8.19 -10.78
N LEU A 70 2.27 -8.85 -10.49
CA LEU A 70 3.60 -8.44 -10.91
C LEU A 70 4.25 -9.61 -11.63
N ASP A 71 4.89 -9.33 -12.77
CA ASP A 71 5.76 -10.25 -13.50
C ASP A 71 6.98 -9.48 -14.06
N GLU A 72 7.81 -10.16 -14.86
CA GLU A 72 9.01 -9.55 -15.46
C GLU A 72 8.70 -8.39 -16.43
N SER A 73 7.46 -8.27 -16.91
CA SER A 73 7.05 -7.23 -17.85
C SER A 73 6.60 -5.96 -17.15
N THR A 74 5.74 -6.06 -16.13
CA THR A 74 5.19 -4.91 -15.42
C THR A 74 4.51 -5.31 -14.11
N GLY A 75 4.46 -4.37 -13.17
CA GLY A 75 3.54 -4.43 -12.03
C GLY A 75 2.12 -4.07 -12.43
N ALA A 76 1.31 -3.67 -11.46
CA ALA A 76 -0.01 -3.11 -11.73
C ALA A 76 -0.42 -2.10 -10.66
N GLY A 77 -1.33 -1.21 -11.04
CA GLY A 77 -1.85 -0.23 -10.11
C GLY A 77 -3.13 0.44 -10.59
N PHE A 78 -3.89 0.93 -9.62
CA PHE A 78 -5.05 1.77 -9.85
C PHE A 78 -5.04 2.96 -8.86
N ALA A 79 -5.80 3.98 -9.21
CA ALA A 79 -6.02 5.17 -8.39
C ALA A 79 -7.51 5.47 -8.26
N SER A 80 -7.91 6.23 -7.24
CA SER A 80 -9.25 6.78 -7.15
C SER A 80 -9.49 7.81 -8.24
N GLN A 81 -10.72 7.87 -8.75
CA GLN A 81 -11.13 8.91 -9.71
C GLN A 81 -11.33 10.26 -9.02
N ASP A 82 -11.61 10.25 -7.71
CA ASP A 82 -11.81 11.44 -6.90
C ASP A 82 -10.58 11.81 -6.07
N LEU A 83 -10.49 13.10 -5.75
CA LEU A 83 -9.56 13.64 -4.77
C LEU A 83 -10.23 13.82 -3.41
N PHE A 84 -9.49 13.55 -2.34
CA PHE A 84 -9.98 13.65 -0.97
C PHE A 84 -9.09 14.57 -0.13
N LEU A 85 -9.73 15.40 0.70
CA LEU A 85 -9.07 16.28 1.66
C LEU A 85 -9.50 15.87 3.07
N HIS A 86 -9.10 14.67 3.51
CA HIS A 86 -9.57 13.90 4.68
C HIS A 86 -10.57 12.77 4.34
N GLY A 87 -10.61 11.77 5.21
CA GLY A 87 -11.51 10.64 5.11
C GLY A 87 -11.07 9.44 5.93
N PHE A 88 -11.85 8.38 5.83
CA PHE A 88 -11.46 7.05 6.29
C PHE A 88 -11.39 6.14 5.06
N PHE A 89 -10.19 5.64 4.79
CA PHE A 89 -9.86 4.83 3.63
C PHE A 89 -9.48 3.45 4.11
N SER A 90 -10.13 2.41 3.62
CA SER A 90 -9.88 1.04 4.05
C SER A 90 -9.85 0.10 2.87
N ALA A 91 -8.95 -0.88 2.94
CA ALA A 91 -8.84 -1.94 1.97
C ALA A 91 -8.75 -3.28 2.69
N ALA A 92 -9.52 -4.28 2.28
CA ALA A 92 -9.24 -5.67 2.64
C ALA A 92 -8.18 -6.19 1.65
N ILE A 93 -7.00 -6.52 2.13
CA ILE A 93 -5.85 -6.92 1.32
C ILE A 93 -5.41 -8.31 1.75
N LYS A 94 -5.19 -9.19 0.78
CA LYS A 94 -4.49 -10.47 0.98
C LYS A 94 -3.21 -10.48 0.16
N LEU A 95 -2.09 -10.77 0.83
CA LEU A 95 -0.75 -10.74 0.23
C LEU A 95 -0.39 -12.06 -0.48
N PRO A 96 0.58 -12.04 -1.41
CA PRO A 96 1.08 -13.26 -2.07
C PRO A 96 1.74 -14.22 -1.07
N ALA A 97 1.37 -15.50 -1.13
CA ALA A 97 1.92 -16.56 -0.27
C ALA A 97 3.27 -17.13 -0.76
N ASP A 98 3.59 -16.92 -2.03
CA ASP A 98 4.79 -17.47 -2.67
C ASP A 98 6.02 -16.57 -2.46
N TYR A 99 7.11 -16.87 -3.17
CA TYR A 99 8.34 -16.09 -3.11
C TYR A 99 8.09 -14.63 -3.51
N ALA A 100 8.11 -13.74 -2.51
CA ALA A 100 7.80 -12.32 -2.68
C ALA A 100 9.00 -11.41 -2.37
N ALA A 101 10.22 -11.95 -2.35
CA ALA A 101 11.41 -11.14 -2.07
C ALA A 101 11.55 -10.04 -3.13
N GLY A 102 11.66 -8.80 -2.68
CA GLY A 102 11.70 -7.63 -3.55
C GLY A 102 10.34 -7.15 -4.05
N VAL A 103 9.25 -7.87 -3.79
CA VAL A 103 7.90 -7.39 -4.13
C VAL A 103 7.44 -6.39 -3.09
N VAL A 104 6.88 -5.28 -3.56
CA VAL A 104 6.24 -4.27 -2.72
C VAL A 104 4.80 -4.16 -3.15
N VAL A 105 3.91 -4.27 -2.17
CA VAL A 105 2.49 -3.93 -2.33
C VAL A 105 2.29 -2.63 -1.58
N ALA A 106 1.69 -1.63 -2.20
CA ALA A 106 1.44 -0.34 -1.56
C ALA A 106 -0.05 0.00 -1.58
N PHE A 107 -0.53 0.56 -0.48
CA PHE A 107 -1.86 1.16 -0.33
C PHE A 107 -1.68 2.54 0.30
N TYR A 108 -1.89 3.59 -0.48
CA TYR A 108 -1.42 4.91 -0.07
C TYR A 108 -2.31 6.04 -0.60
N LEU A 109 -2.25 7.20 0.06
CA LEU A 109 -2.78 8.45 -0.50
C LEU A 109 -1.62 9.29 -0.98
N SER A 110 -1.73 9.89 -2.16
CA SER A 110 -0.72 10.83 -2.67
C SER A 110 -1.34 11.88 -3.59
N ASN A 111 -0.62 12.97 -3.78
CA ASN A 111 -0.85 13.92 -4.88
C ASN A 111 0.45 14.24 -5.64
N GLY A 112 1.38 13.28 -5.65
CA GLY A 112 2.66 13.37 -6.37
C GLY A 112 2.52 13.56 -7.88
N ASP A 113 1.42 13.07 -8.47
CA ASP A 113 1.07 13.28 -9.87
C ASP A 113 0.75 14.75 -10.22
N VAL A 114 0.28 15.52 -9.24
CA VAL A 114 -0.01 16.95 -9.36
C VAL A 114 1.10 17.84 -8.80
N TYR A 115 1.73 17.42 -7.69
CA TYR A 115 2.69 18.21 -6.91
C TYR A 115 4.05 17.52 -6.76
N GLU A 116 4.71 17.19 -7.86
CA GLU A 116 5.99 16.44 -7.90
C GLU A 116 6.98 16.75 -6.75
N LYS A 117 7.24 18.03 -6.46
CA LYS A 117 8.24 18.45 -5.45
C LYS A 117 7.69 18.77 -4.07
N THR A 118 6.38 18.92 -3.93
CA THR A 118 5.74 19.37 -2.68
C THR A 118 4.54 18.52 -2.31
N HIS A 119 4.54 17.26 -2.72
CA HIS A 119 3.40 16.38 -2.51
C HIS A 119 3.18 16.07 -1.03
N ASP A 120 1.94 15.75 -0.73
CA ASP A 120 1.56 15.09 0.51
C ASP A 120 1.38 13.60 0.21
N GLU A 121 1.73 12.73 1.15
CA GLU A 121 1.64 11.28 0.98
C GLU A 121 1.49 10.54 2.31
N LEU A 122 0.70 9.47 2.31
CA LEU A 122 0.39 8.60 3.45
C LEU A 122 0.46 7.13 3.02
N ASP A 123 1.43 6.38 3.54
CA ASP A 123 1.77 5.07 3.00
C ASP A 123 1.44 3.91 3.94
N PHE A 124 0.86 2.85 3.38
CA PHE A 124 1.09 1.47 3.79
C PHE A 124 1.89 0.76 2.70
N GLU A 125 3.06 0.23 3.07
CA GLU A 125 3.89 -0.59 2.18
C GLU A 125 4.11 -1.96 2.82
N PHE A 126 3.74 -3.00 2.10
CA PHE A 126 4.00 -4.39 2.48
C PHE A 126 5.27 -4.85 1.80
N LEU A 127 6.27 -5.16 2.61
CA LEU A 127 7.60 -5.53 2.17
C LEU A 127 7.67 -7.04 2.09
N GLY A 128 7.68 -7.56 0.85
CA GLY A 128 7.77 -8.97 0.58
C GLY A 128 9.14 -9.53 0.93
N ASN A 129 9.15 -10.79 1.33
CA ASN A 129 10.33 -11.45 1.84
C ASN A 129 10.56 -12.78 1.11
N VAL A 130 11.75 -13.37 1.31
CA VAL A 130 12.03 -14.72 0.81
C VAL A 130 11.07 -15.72 1.44
N ARG A 131 10.76 -16.79 0.72
CA ARG A 131 9.81 -17.82 1.15
C ARG A 131 10.12 -18.30 2.58
N GLY A 132 9.08 -18.34 3.43
CA GLY A 132 9.19 -18.76 4.83
C GLY A 132 9.70 -17.69 5.79
N ARG A 133 9.84 -16.43 5.33
CA ARG A 133 10.02 -15.27 6.21
C ARG A 133 8.80 -14.36 6.13
N GLU A 134 8.51 -13.71 7.25
CA GLU A 134 7.31 -12.91 7.42
C GLU A 134 7.38 -11.62 6.58
N TRP A 135 6.20 -11.23 6.09
CA TRP A 135 5.94 -9.91 5.53
C TRP A 135 6.08 -8.84 6.63
N ARG A 136 6.60 -7.67 6.27
CA ARG A 136 6.64 -6.51 7.16
C ARG A 136 5.78 -5.40 6.61
N VAL A 137 5.11 -4.68 7.50
CA VAL A 137 4.36 -3.47 7.14
C VAL A 137 5.19 -2.25 7.48
N GLN A 138 5.36 -1.36 6.52
CA GLN A 138 5.94 -0.05 6.69
C GLN A 138 4.84 1.01 6.54
N THR A 139 4.87 2.03 7.40
CA THR A 139 4.03 3.22 7.24
C THR A 139 4.89 4.46 7.10
N ASN A 140 4.42 5.44 6.33
CA ASN A 140 5.12 6.72 6.17
C ASN A 140 4.16 7.90 6.04
N VAL A 141 4.66 9.10 6.33
CA VAL A 141 3.90 10.34 6.28
C VAL A 141 4.78 11.47 5.75
N TYR A 142 4.40 11.99 4.59
CA TYR A 142 5.04 13.14 3.96
C TYR A 142 4.05 14.29 3.83
N GLY A 143 4.48 15.49 4.25
CA GLY A 143 3.73 16.72 4.01
C GLY A 143 4.63 17.72 3.28
N ASN A 144 4.09 18.31 2.23
CA ASN A 144 4.72 19.36 1.44
C ASN A 144 6.14 18.99 0.94
N GLY A 145 6.30 17.77 0.45
CA GLY A 145 7.57 17.25 -0.10
C GLY A 145 8.64 16.98 0.96
N SER A 146 8.25 16.74 2.22
CA SER A 146 9.19 16.46 3.31
C SER A 146 9.81 15.05 3.24
N THR A 147 10.16 14.56 2.06
CA THR A 147 10.67 13.19 1.84
C THR A 147 11.99 12.92 2.56
N HIS A 148 12.81 13.96 2.75
CA HIS A 148 14.06 13.89 3.51
C HIS A 148 13.89 13.66 5.02
N ALA A 149 12.67 13.78 5.56
CA ALA A 149 12.43 13.63 6.99
C ALA A 149 12.36 12.16 7.45
N CYS A 150 12.32 11.19 6.52
CA CYS A 150 12.36 9.74 6.78
C CYS A 150 11.51 9.34 8.01
N ARG A 151 10.17 9.33 7.86
CA ARG A 151 9.22 9.03 8.94
C ARG A 151 8.72 7.59 8.89
N GLU A 152 9.55 6.68 8.39
CA GLU A 152 9.21 5.26 8.29
C GLU A 152 9.05 4.65 9.68
N GLU A 153 7.97 3.90 9.89
CA GLU A 153 7.83 2.98 11.01
C GLU A 153 7.51 1.60 10.45
N ARG A 154 8.19 0.55 10.95
CA ARG A 154 8.05 -0.83 10.49
C ARG A 154 7.48 -1.71 11.60
N TYR A 155 6.58 -2.60 11.20
CA TYR A 155 5.77 -3.44 12.08
C TYR A 155 5.76 -4.87 11.57
N ASP A 156 5.93 -5.82 12.48
CA ASP A 156 5.60 -7.22 12.25
C ASP A 156 4.09 -7.42 12.46
N LEU A 157 3.51 -8.37 11.71
CA LEU A 157 2.09 -8.68 11.81
C LEU A 157 1.88 -9.87 12.77
N PRO A 158 0.86 -9.83 13.65
CA PRO A 158 0.57 -10.94 14.57
C PRO A 158 -0.15 -12.12 13.90
N PHE A 159 -0.19 -12.14 12.56
CA PHE A 159 -0.85 -13.14 11.72
C PHE A 159 -0.11 -13.25 10.38
N ASP A 160 -0.35 -14.32 9.63
CA ASP A 160 0.15 -14.46 8.26
C ASP A 160 -0.79 -13.70 7.28
N PRO A 161 -0.34 -12.58 6.68
CA PRO A 161 -1.18 -11.78 5.78
C PRO A 161 -1.44 -12.43 4.42
N THR A 162 -0.92 -13.64 4.19
CA THR A 162 -1.10 -14.42 2.95
C THR A 162 -2.23 -15.43 3.06
N ASP A 163 -2.63 -15.80 4.29
CA ASP A 163 -3.66 -16.81 4.55
C ASP A 163 -5.08 -16.27 4.27
N ASP A 164 -5.39 -15.05 4.74
CA ASP A 164 -6.71 -14.43 4.57
C ASP A 164 -6.63 -12.91 4.35
N PHE A 165 -7.78 -12.30 4.05
CA PHE A 165 -7.90 -10.86 3.92
C PHE A 165 -7.89 -10.18 5.29
N HIS A 166 -7.05 -9.16 5.42
CA HIS A 166 -7.03 -8.27 6.57
C HIS A 166 -7.32 -6.84 6.14
N HIS A 167 -7.92 -6.05 7.04
CA HIS A 167 -8.24 -4.67 6.76
C HIS A 167 -7.08 -3.74 7.09
N TYR A 168 -6.64 -2.95 6.11
CA TYR A 168 -5.64 -1.92 6.30
C TYR A 168 -6.30 -0.58 6.07
N SER A 169 -6.28 0.28 7.09
CA SER A 169 -7.08 1.50 7.07
C SER A 169 -6.31 2.74 7.49
N ILE A 170 -6.56 3.85 6.82
CA ILE A 170 -6.01 5.16 7.11
C ILE A 170 -7.17 6.08 7.48
N LEU A 171 -7.19 6.57 8.72
CA LEU A 171 -7.99 7.72 9.11
C LEU A 171 -7.14 8.96 8.93
N TRP A 172 -7.55 9.89 8.06
CA TRP A 172 -6.89 11.17 7.89
C TRP A 172 -7.87 12.30 8.16
N THR A 173 -7.48 13.21 9.06
CA THR A 173 -8.25 14.39 9.46
C THR A 173 -7.32 15.60 9.54
N SER A 174 -7.88 16.80 9.70
CA SER A 174 -7.08 18.03 9.88
C SER A 174 -6.24 18.06 11.16
N GLN A 175 -6.47 17.14 12.10
CA GLN A 175 -5.83 17.11 13.43
C GLN A 175 -4.94 15.89 13.64
N ARG A 176 -5.20 14.79 12.93
CA ARG A 176 -4.44 13.55 13.12
C ARG A 176 -4.60 12.59 11.94
N ILE A 177 -3.62 11.70 11.84
CA ILE A 177 -3.62 10.53 10.98
C ILE A 177 -3.50 9.28 11.86
N ILE A 178 -4.30 8.25 11.62
CA ILE A 178 -4.18 6.97 12.32
C ILE A 178 -4.15 5.85 11.27
N PHE A 179 -3.17 4.97 11.39
CA PHE A 179 -3.04 3.73 10.62
C PHE A 179 -3.57 2.57 11.44
N TYR A 180 -4.42 1.74 10.84
CA TYR A 180 -5.04 0.57 11.45
C TYR A 180 -4.68 -0.69 10.67
N VAL A 181 -4.42 -1.75 11.43
CA VAL A 181 -4.45 -3.13 10.95
C VAL A 181 -5.63 -3.81 11.64
N ASP A 182 -6.55 -4.31 10.84
CA ASP A 182 -7.92 -4.63 11.22
C ASP A 182 -8.58 -3.47 11.99
N GLU A 183 -9.02 -3.70 13.22
CA GLU A 183 -9.60 -2.67 14.08
C GLU A 183 -8.56 -2.08 15.08
N THR A 184 -7.28 -2.48 14.97
CA THR A 184 -6.22 -2.10 15.90
C THR A 184 -5.38 -0.95 15.35
N PRO A 185 -5.32 0.22 16.02
CA PRO A 185 -4.41 1.29 15.60
C PRO A 185 -2.96 0.88 15.85
N ILE A 186 -2.13 0.93 14.81
CA ILE A 186 -0.69 0.63 14.90
C ILE A 186 0.16 1.89 15.01
N ARG A 187 -0.35 3.03 14.50
CA ARG A 187 0.36 4.32 14.50
C ARG A 187 -0.62 5.49 14.54
N GLU A 188 -0.36 6.49 15.38
CA GLU A 188 -1.07 7.78 15.39
C GLU A 188 -0.09 8.94 15.23
N VAL A 189 -0.36 9.82 14.26
CA VAL A 189 0.36 11.07 14.03
C VAL A 189 -0.57 12.23 14.35
N VAL A 190 -0.36 12.88 15.49
CA VAL A 190 -1.12 14.07 15.89
C VAL A 190 -0.47 15.32 15.33
N ARG A 191 -1.26 16.18 14.68
CA ARG A 191 -0.79 17.45 14.14
C ARG A 191 -0.35 18.36 15.29
N THR A 192 0.90 18.82 15.21
CA THR A 192 1.43 19.85 16.12
C THR A 192 1.78 21.12 15.35
N ALA A 193 1.85 22.26 16.04
CA ALA A 193 2.27 23.52 15.42
C ALA A 193 3.69 23.42 14.81
N ALA A 194 4.58 22.65 15.43
CA ALA A 194 5.96 22.46 14.98
C ALA A 194 6.06 21.71 13.65
N MET A 195 5.07 20.89 13.28
CA MET A 195 5.07 20.20 11.98
C MET A 195 4.90 21.16 10.81
N GLY A 196 4.21 22.29 10.99
CA GLY A 196 3.96 23.25 9.92
C GLY A 196 3.37 22.57 8.67
N ALA A 197 4.05 22.73 7.54
CA ALA A 197 3.68 22.15 6.26
C ALA A 197 3.99 20.64 6.13
N ALA A 198 4.71 20.05 7.09
CA ALA A 198 5.02 18.62 7.10
C ALA A 198 3.84 17.74 7.53
N PHE A 199 2.70 18.33 7.91
CA PHE A 199 1.45 17.60 8.08
C PHE A 199 0.60 17.73 6.80
N PRO A 200 0.16 16.62 6.19
CA PRO A 200 -0.66 16.61 4.97
C PRO A 200 -1.88 17.53 5.04
N SER A 201 -2.04 18.38 4.02
CA SER A 201 -3.05 19.43 3.97
C SER A 201 -3.62 19.72 2.57
N LYS A 202 -3.19 19.00 1.53
CA LYS A 202 -3.67 19.12 0.15
C LYS A 202 -4.50 17.89 -0.23
N PRO A 203 -5.48 18.02 -1.15
CA PRO A 203 -6.25 16.87 -1.61
C PRO A 203 -5.34 15.79 -2.21
N MET A 204 -5.65 14.52 -1.96
CA MET A 204 -4.91 13.35 -2.44
C MET A 204 -5.85 12.33 -3.10
N SER A 205 -5.32 11.61 -4.09
CA SER A 205 -5.93 10.41 -4.64
C SER A 205 -5.50 9.19 -3.79
N LEU A 206 -6.36 8.18 -3.72
CA LEU A 206 -6.04 6.88 -3.13
C LEU A 206 -5.45 5.96 -4.21
N TYR A 207 -4.37 5.27 -3.90
CA TYR A 207 -3.68 4.36 -4.81
C TYR A 207 -3.55 2.97 -4.18
N ALA A 208 -3.56 1.94 -5.03
CA ALA A 208 -2.99 0.66 -4.66
C ALA A 208 -2.16 0.11 -5.83
N THR A 209 -0.95 -0.37 -5.52
CA THR A 209 0.02 -0.82 -6.51
C THR A 209 0.77 -2.06 -6.04
N ILE A 210 1.29 -2.82 -7.01
CA ILE A 210 2.28 -3.87 -6.80
C ILE A 210 3.44 -3.64 -7.77
N TRP A 211 4.67 -3.71 -7.27
CA TRP A 211 5.87 -3.40 -8.06
C TRP A 211 7.13 -4.06 -7.48
N ASP A 212 8.18 -4.13 -8.31
CA ASP A 212 9.48 -4.66 -7.93
C ASP A 212 10.32 -3.58 -7.21
N GLY A 213 10.40 -3.71 -5.90
CA GLY A 213 11.22 -2.91 -4.99
C GLY A 213 12.55 -3.56 -4.60
N SER A 214 13.06 -4.54 -5.35
CA SER A 214 14.28 -5.29 -5.03
C SER A 214 15.52 -4.42 -4.75
N THR A 215 15.58 -3.20 -5.29
CA THR A 215 16.67 -2.24 -5.02
C THR A 215 16.68 -1.69 -3.60
N TRP A 216 15.55 -1.73 -2.88
CA TRP A 216 15.40 -1.14 -1.54
C TRP A 216 14.82 -2.12 -0.50
N ALA A 217 13.89 -2.98 -0.89
CA ALA A 217 13.24 -3.96 0.00
C ALA A 217 14.20 -5.06 0.48
N ASN A 218 15.26 -5.36 -0.29
CA ASN A 218 16.29 -6.31 0.13
C ASN A 218 17.32 -5.69 1.10
N ALA A 219 17.54 -4.38 1.04
CA ALA A 219 18.50 -3.69 1.92
C ALA A 219 18.01 -3.61 3.38
N SER A 220 16.70 -3.72 3.61
CA SER A 220 16.08 -3.78 4.95
C SER A 220 15.98 -5.21 5.53
N ALA A 221 16.44 -6.23 4.78
CA ALA A 221 16.56 -7.60 5.27
C ALA A 221 17.92 -7.93 5.92
N SER A 222 18.86 -6.98 5.90
CA SER A 222 20.24 -7.14 6.37
C SER A 222 20.59 -6.39 7.68
N HIS A 223 19.60 -6.04 8.50
CA HIS A 223 19.84 -5.53 9.87
C HIS A 223 19.06 -6.34 10.90
#